data_AF-A0A838GME6-F1
#
_entry.id   AF-A0A838GME6-F1
#
_cell.length_a   1.000
_cell.length_b   1.000
_cell.length_c   1.000
_cell.angle_alpha   90.00
_cell.angle_beta   90.00
_cell.angle_gamma   90.00
#
_symmetry.space_group_name_H-M   'P 1'
#
loop_
_entity.id
_entity.type
_entity.pdbx_description
1 polymer ?
#
loop_
_entity_poly.entity_id
_entity_poly.type
_entity_poly.pdbx_seq_one_letter_code
_entity_poly.pdbx_strand_id
1 'polypeptide(L)'
;MASTPDVATRLLRALTALDGHEFWADDVALVTGEELDIALATSHQDVTDAHLVALARRHAGRLVSFDSRIARLLREADIPLLELPNDEPGVG
;
A
#
# COMPACT_ATOMS: atom_id res chain seq x y z
N MET A 1 9.60 -15.82 -10.16
CA MET A 1 10.49 -15.36 -11.25
C MET A 1 10.50 -13.85 -11.21
N ALA A 2 11.67 -13.18 -11.24
CA ALA A 2 11.72 -11.72 -11.23
C ALA A 2 11.19 -11.19 -12.57
N SER A 3 10.20 -10.29 -12.52
CA SER A 3 9.70 -9.60 -13.70
C SER A 3 10.82 -8.77 -14.32
N THR A 4 11.01 -8.88 -15.63
CA THR A 4 11.95 -8.01 -16.33
C THR A 4 11.40 -6.57 -16.36
N PRO A 5 12.26 -5.54 -16.49
CA PRO A 5 11.81 -4.15 -16.50
C PRO A 5 10.74 -3.85 -17.57
N ASP A 6 10.80 -4.52 -18.73
CA ASP A 6 9.80 -4.39 -19.79
C ASP A 6 8.43 -4.95 -19.38
N VAL A 7 8.40 -6.12 -18.73
CA VAL A 7 7.17 -6.73 -18.22
C VAL A 7 6.56 -5.83 -17.15
N ALA A 8 7.36 -5.35 -16.20
CA ALA A 8 6.91 -4.44 -15.15
C ALA A 8 6.32 -3.14 -15.72
N THR A 9 7.01 -2.54 -16.70
CA THR A 9 6.52 -1.31 -17.36
C THR A 9 5.20 -1.53 -18.08
N ARG A 10 5.05 -2.66 -18.78
CA ARG A 10 3.82 -2.98 -19.52
C ARG A 10 2.64 -3.20 -18.57
N LEU A 11 2.87 -3.89 -17.45
CA LEU A 11 1.86 -4.08 -16.41
C LEU A 11 1.45 -2.76 -15.76
N LEU A 12 2.43 -1.93 -15.37
CA LEU A 12 2.16 -0.61 -14.79
C LEU A 12 1.30 0.27 -15.73
N ARG A 13 1.63 0.30 -17.03
CA ARG A 13 0.81 1.04 -18.01
C ARG A 13 -0.61 0.52 -18.13
N ALA A 14 -0.82 -0.79 -18.02
CA ALA A 14 -2.16 -1.37 -18.06
C ALA A 14 -2.97 -0.98 -16.81
N LEU A 15 -2.34 -1.02 -15.63
CA LEU A 15 -2.97 -0.64 -14.36
C LEU A 15 -3.33 0.85 -14.32
N THR A 16 -2.42 1.72 -14.79
CA THR A 16 -2.63 3.17 -14.76
C THR A 16 -3.62 3.66 -15.81
N ALA A 17 -4.01 2.81 -16.77
CA ALA A 17 -5.02 3.10 -17.77
C ALA A 17 -6.43 2.67 -17.37
N LEU A 18 -6.62 2.02 -16.21
CA LEU A 18 -7.94 1.63 -15.72
C LEU A 18 -8.74 2.86 -15.29
N ASP A 19 -10.04 2.87 -15.60
CA ASP A 19 -10.95 3.90 -15.10
C ASP A 19 -10.98 3.88 -13.57
N GLY A 20 -10.81 5.06 -12.97
CA GLY A 20 -10.72 5.22 -11.51
C GLY A 20 -9.30 5.08 -10.94
N HIS A 21 -8.29 4.81 -11.76
CA HIS A 21 -6.89 4.95 -11.33
C HIS A 21 -6.52 6.43 -11.16
N GLU A 22 -6.08 6.80 -9.97
CA GLU A 22 -5.50 8.10 -9.67
C GLU A 22 -4.12 7.91 -9.06
N PHE A 23 -3.15 8.69 -9.52
CA PHE A 23 -1.82 8.70 -8.91
C PHE A 23 -1.78 9.69 -7.75
N TRP A 24 -1.49 9.22 -6.55
CA TRP A 24 -1.20 10.07 -5.41
C TRP A 24 0.28 10.38 -5.35
N ALA A 25 0.62 11.66 -5.46
CA ALA A 25 1.98 12.13 -5.24
C ALA A 25 2.38 11.94 -3.77
N ASP A 26 3.68 11.83 -3.52
CA ASP A 26 4.20 11.87 -2.15
C ASP A 26 4.02 13.29 -1.59
N ASP A 27 2.91 13.49 -0.90
CA ASP A 27 2.52 14.76 -0.29
C ASP A 27 2.36 14.65 1.23
N VAL A 28 2.96 13.62 1.83
CA VAL A 28 3.02 13.40 3.29
C VAL A 28 4.44 13.65 3.80
N ALA A 29 4.57 14.52 4.80
CA ALA A 29 5.86 14.78 5.42
C ALA A 29 6.23 13.65 6.42
N LEU A 30 7.18 12.80 6.06
CA LEU A 30 7.58 11.63 6.86
C LEU A 30 8.16 11.99 8.24
N VAL A 31 8.94 13.06 8.37
CA VAL A 31 9.66 13.36 9.64
C VAL A 31 8.96 14.43 10.48
N THR A 32 8.10 15.23 9.86
CA THR A 32 7.56 16.46 10.44
C THR A 32 6.05 16.58 10.32
N GLY A 33 5.37 15.62 9.67
CA GLY A 33 3.93 15.62 9.52
C GLY A 33 3.24 15.02 10.74
N GLU A 34 2.14 15.63 11.16
CA GLU A 34 1.24 15.05 12.17
C GLU A 34 0.51 13.80 11.63
N GLU A 35 0.52 13.61 10.30
CA GLU A 35 -0.11 12.50 9.62
C GLU A 35 0.68 11.19 9.71
N LEU A 36 2.00 11.26 9.97
CA LEU A 36 2.78 10.05 10.21
C LEU A 36 2.66 9.64 11.68
N ASP A 37 1.89 8.59 11.90
CA ASP A 37 1.84 7.94 13.20
C ASP A 37 3.12 7.10 13.38
N ILE A 38 4.21 7.76 13.79
CA ILE A 38 5.52 7.13 14.05
C ILE A 38 5.39 5.97 15.04
N ALA A 39 4.36 5.94 15.87
CA ALA A 39 4.10 4.82 16.76
C ALA A 39 3.87 3.49 16.00
N LEU A 40 3.42 3.55 14.74
CA LEU A 40 3.28 2.39 13.85
C LEU A 40 4.64 1.90 13.32
N ALA A 41 5.66 2.75 13.26
CA ALA A 41 6.99 2.41 12.78
C ALA A 41 7.87 1.86 13.92
N THR A 42 7.59 0.64 14.39
CA THR A 42 8.31 0.02 15.52
C THR A 42 9.74 -0.42 15.18
N SER A 43 10.08 -0.51 13.90
CA SER A 43 11.42 -0.81 13.38
C SER A 43 11.72 -0.03 12.11
N HIS A 44 12.99 0.08 11.73
CA HIS A 44 13.44 0.68 10.46
C HIS A 44 12.79 0.03 9.22
N GLN A 45 12.36 -1.22 9.34
CA GLN A 45 11.69 -1.97 8.29
C GLN A 45 10.23 -1.54 8.07
N ASP A 46 9.60 -0.92 9.09
CA ASP A 46 8.20 -0.51 9.04
C ASP A 46 8.01 0.92 8.51
N VAL A 47 9.10 1.66 8.26
CA VAL A 47 9.04 3.07 7.87
C VAL A 47 8.28 3.26 6.55
N THR A 48 8.55 2.42 5.55
CA THR A 48 7.85 2.46 4.26
C THR A 48 6.37 2.13 4.42
N ASP A 49 6.05 1.15 5.26
CA ASP A 49 4.68 0.70 5.49
C ASP A 49 3.87 1.78 6.21
N ALA A 50 4.44 2.40 7.25
CA ALA A 50 3.85 3.52 7.96
C ALA A 50 3.64 4.74 7.04
N HIS A 51 4.56 4.97 6.10
CA HIS A 51 4.41 6.02 5.10
C HIS A 51 3.22 5.77 4.16
N LEU A 52 3.09 4.55 3.61
CA LEU A 52 1.96 4.19 2.74
C LEU A 52 0.61 4.30 3.47
N VAL A 53 0.60 3.95 4.75
CA VAL A 53 -0.53 4.14 5.66
C VAL A 53 -0.91 5.63 5.80
N ALA A 54 0.07 6.49 6.08
CA ALA A 54 -0.15 7.92 6.23
C ALA A 54 -0.65 8.56 4.92
N LEU A 55 -0.10 8.14 3.78
CA LEU A 55 -0.55 8.58 2.45
C LEU A 55 -2.01 8.17 2.20
N ALA A 56 -2.38 6.92 2.49
CA ALA A 56 -3.75 6.48 2.37
C ALA A 56 -4.72 7.28 3.26
N ARG A 57 -4.33 7.58 4.50
CA ARG A 57 -5.13 8.42 5.42
C ARG A 57 -5.34 9.83 4.88
N ARG A 58 -4.29 10.47 4.36
CA ARG A 58 -4.34 11.83 3.80
C ARG A 58 -5.31 11.94 2.64
N HIS A 59 -5.33 10.94 1.76
CA HIS A 59 -6.25 10.88 0.62
C HIS A 59 -7.61 10.24 0.97
N ALA A 60 -7.90 10.01 2.26
CA ALA A 60 -9.09 9.33 2.76
C ALA A 60 -9.37 7.97 2.07
N GLY A 61 -8.30 7.31 1.64
CA GLY A 61 -8.31 6.06 0.89
C GLY A 61 -8.17 4.82 1.76
N ARG A 62 -8.11 3.66 1.09
CA ARG A 62 -7.82 2.37 1.71
C ARG A 62 -6.56 1.77 1.09
N LEU A 63 -5.65 1.30 1.94
CA LEU A 63 -4.45 0.61 1.50
C LEU A 63 -4.76 -0.88 1.30
N VAL A 64 -4.41 -1.39 0.13
CA VAL A 64 -4.51 -2.81 -0.22
C VAL A 64 -3.10 -3.34 -0.43
N SER A 65 -2.74 -4.42 0.27
CA SER A 65 -1.41 -5.02 0.16
C SER A 65 -1.47 -6.54 0.24
N PHE A 66 -0.60 -7.20 -0.51
CA PHE A 66 -0.34 -8.65 -0.40
C PHE A 66 0.77 -8.96 0.61
N ASP A 67 1.42 -7.94 1.17
CA ASP A 67 2.43 -8.11 2.21
C ASP A 67 1.74 -8.29 3.58
N SER A 68 1.95 -9.46 4.18
CA SER A 68 1.39 -9.79 5.50
C SER A 68 1.91 -8.90 6.62
N ARG A 69 3.07 -8.25 6.44
CA ARG A 69 3.62 -7.26 7.36
C ARG A 69 2.79 -5.98 7.36
N ILE A 70 2.46 -5.45 6.18
CA ILE A 70 1.58 -4.27 6.03
C ILE A 70 0.19 -4.57 6.61
N ALA A 71 -0.33 -5.78 6.38
CA ALA A 71 -1.61 -6.19 6.94
C ALA A 71 -1.63 -6.15 8.48
N ARG A 72 -0.52 -6.51 9.14
CA ARG A 72 -0.37 -6.38 10.60
C ARG A 72 -0.43 -4.90 11.02
N LEU A 73 0.30 -4.03 10.35
CA LEU A 73 0.36 -2.61 10.67
C LEU A 73 -0.99 -1.90 10.47
N LEU A 74 -1.72 -2.24 9.40
CA LEU A 74 -3.05 -1.68 9.14
C LEU A 74 -4.05 -2.02 10.26
N ARG A 75 -3.98 -3.23 10.83
CA ARG A 75 -4.79 -3.62 11.99
C ARG A 75 -4.44 -2.84 13.25
N GLU A 76 -3.16 -2.60 13.49
CA GLU A 76 -2.70 -1.80 14.64
C GLU A 76 -3.09 -0.32 14.51
N ALA A 77 -3.22 0.18 13.28
CA ALA A 77 -3.56 1.56 12.94
C ALA A 77 -5.07 1.86 12.87
N ASP A 78 -5.95 0.89 13.12
CA ASP A 78 -7.41 1.00 12.90
C ASP A 78 -7.78 1.51 11.49
N ILE A 79 -6.98 1.14 10.48
CA ILE A 79 -7.28 1.46 9.08
C ILE A 79 -7.97 0.24 8.48
N PRO A 80 -9.11 0.41 7.80
CA PRO A 80 -9.81 -0.71 7.19
C PRO A 80 -8.94 -1.37 6.13
N LEU A 81 -8.37 -2.52 6.49
CA LEU A 81 -7.68 -3.42 5.59
C LEU A 81 -8.72 -4.08 4.69
N LEU A 82 -8.62 -3.83 3.39
CA LEU A 82 -9.29 -4.68 2.41
C LEU A 82 -8.34 -5.85 2.13
N GLU A 83 -8.57 -6.98 2.80
CA GLU A 83 -7.91 -8.22 2.42
C GLU A 83 -8.41 -8.60 1.03
N LEU A 84 -7.49 -8.72 0.08
CA LEU A 84 -7.85 -9.26 -1.21
C LEU A 84 -8.25 -10.73 -0.99
N PRO A 85 -9.37 -11.18 -1.57
CA PRO A 85 -9.69 -12.59 -1.54
C PRO A 85 -8.50 -13.34 -2.09
N ASN A 86 -7.95 -14.27 -1.31
CA ASN A 86 -7.03 -15.26 -1.86
C ASN A 86 -7.84 -15.99 -2.93
N ASP A 87 -7.54 -15.74 -4.21
CA ASP A 87 -7.94 -16.63 -5.28
C ASP A 87 -7.22 -17.96 -5.01
N GLU A 88 -7.86 -18.82 -4.20
CA GLU A 88 -7.63 -20.25 -4.30
C GLU A 88 -7.92 -20.61 -5.76
N PRO A 89 -6.95 -21.14 -6.52
CA PRO A 89 -7.22 -21.60 -7.87
C PRO A 89 -8.26 -22.72 -7.74
N GLY A 90 -9.50 -22.40 -8.10
CA GLY A 90 -10.61 -23.32 -8.08
C GLY A 90 -10.24 -24.57 -8.85
N VAL A 91 -10.04 -25.66 -8.12
CA VAL A 91 -10.07 -27.01 -8.67
C VAL A 91 -11.51 -27.24 -9.12
N GLY A 92 -11.70 -27.29 -10.43
CA GLY A 92 -12.96 -27.62 -11.12
C GLY A 92 -12.66 -28.05 -12.54
#